data_AF-G0MUL8-F1
#
_entry.id   AF-G0MUL8-F1
#
_cell.length_a   1.000
_cell.length_b   1.000
_cell.length_c   1.000
_cell.angle_alpha   90.00
_cell.angle_beta   90.00
_cell.angle_gamma   90.00
#
_symmetry.space_group_name_H-M   'P 1'
#
loop_
_entity.id
_entity.type
_entity.pdbx_description
1 polymer ?
#
loop_
_entity_poly.entity_id
_entity_poly.type
_entity_poly.pdbx_seq_one_letter_code
_entity_poly.pdbx_strand_id
1 'polypeptide(L)'
;MMRRKNHFAFKRKASRLLIQKNKEIRHLKTRLETEKRNQKIQHLQKQRREAELIQQGEEYKKQLLEAHQLKIKQGDEAIDRISHNFLESWNKAQEHIKIEYERLVDQRYKFSDAKREKLLEVMKKNGRFPWQYCPICYEKYTERDDVRTPRVLACGHTICEDCASKMVVSTGTHTKGVQCPFDRKVGNEFLQKNQEKYKLPLNYVVLDMCL
;
A
#
# COMPACT_ATOMS: atom_id res chain seq x y z
N MET A 1 -48.87 -95.64 67.31
CA MET A 1 -49.68 -94.67 66.52
C MET A 1 -49.17 -93.22 66.52
N MET A 2 -48.38 -92.75 67.50
CA MET A 2 -47.97 -91.32 67.59
C MET A 2 -46.93 -90.86 66.53
N ARG A 3 -46.02 -91.72 66.05
CA ARG A 3 -44.98 -91.33 65.06
C ARG A 3 -45.51 -90.86 63.70
N ARG A 4 -46.66 -91.39 63.23
CA ARG A 4 -47.25 -91.01 61.93
C ARG A 4 -47.92 -89.62 61.96
N LYS A 5 -48.51 -89.21 63.09
CA LYS A 5 -49.14 -87.89 63.25
C LYS A 5 -48.11 -86.75 63.22
N ASN A 6 -46.94 -86.96 63.84
CA ASN A 6 -45.83 -86.00 63.82
C ASN A 6 -45.21 -85.83 62.41
N HIS A 7 -45.12 -86.90 61.62
CA HIS A 7 -44.62 -86.82 60.24
C HIS A 7 -45.56 -86.02 59.30
N PHE A 8 -46.88 -86.17 59.46
CA PHE A 8 -47.87 -85.41 58.69
C PHE A 8 -47.90 -83.93 59.07
N ALA A 9 -47.79 -83.61 60.37
CA ALA A 9 -47.68 -82.22 60.84
C ALA A 9 -46.41 -81.53 60.32
N PHE A 10 -45.28 -82.25 60.31
CA PHE A 10 -44.02 -81.77 59.75
C PHE A 10 -44.11 -81.53 58.24
N LYS A 11 -44.70 -82.46 57.47
CA LYS A 11 -44.92 -82.30 56.02
C LYS A 11 -45.83 -81.12 55.67
N ARG A 12 -46.91 -80.89 56.44
CA ARG A 12 -47.79 -79.72 56.26
C ARG A 12 -47.09 -78.40 56.56
N LYS A 13 -46.28 -78.35 57.63
CA LYS A 13 -45.49 -77.17 57.99
C LYS A 13 -44.43 -76.86 56.92
N ALA A 14 -43.73 -77.88 56.43
CA ALA A 14 -42.76 -77.77 55.34
C ALA A 14 -43.42 -77.29 54.02
N SER A 15 -44.59 -77.83 53.67
CA SER A 15 -45.34 -77.41 52.48
C SER A 15 -45.80 -75.94 52.53
N ARG A 16 -46.31 -75.48 53.68
CA ARG A 16 -46.66 -74.05 53.88
C ARG A 16 -45.43 -73.15 53.77
N LEU A 17 -44.31 -73.57 54.36
CA LEU A 17 -43.04 -72.84 54.28
C LEU A 17 -42.56 -72.73 52.82
N LEU A 18 -42.66 -73.82 52.06
CA LEU A 18 -42.30 -73.86 50.64
C LEU A 18 -43.15 -72.92 49.79
N ILE A 19 -44.46 -72.88 50.03
CA ILE A 19 -45.39 -71.96 49.33
C ILE A 19 -45.04 -70.50 49.65
N GLN A 20 -44.75 -70.19 50.92
CA GLN A 20 -44.38 -68.84 51.34
C GLN A 20 -43.04 -68.41 50.72
N LYS A 21 -42.03 -69.29 50.72
CA LYS A 21 -40.74 -69.05 50.06
C LYS A 21 -40.90 -68.88 48.55
N ASN A 22 -41.77 -69.66 47.89
CA ASN A 22 -42.06 -69.50 46.47
C ASN A 22 -42.81 -68.20 46.11
N LYS A 23 -43.61 -67.65 47.04
CA LYS A 23 -44.21 -66.31 46.90
C LYS A 23 -43.15 -65.21 47.05
N GLU A 24 -42.27 -65.32 48.04
CA GLU A 24 -41.12 -64.41 48.23
C GLU A 24 -40.21 -64.40 46.98
N ILE A 25 -39.84 -65.57 46.45
CA ILE A 25 -39.00 -65.69 45.26
C ILE A 25 -39.65 -65.00 44.06
N ARG A 26 -40.97 -65.17 43.85
CA ARG A 26 -41.68 -64.48 42.77
C ARG A 26 -41.64 -62.97 42.95
N HIS A 27 -41.91 -62.48 44.15
CA HIS A 27 -41.90 -61.05 44.42
C HIS A 27 -40.50 -60.42 44.25
N LEU A 28 -39.45 -61.14 44.67
CA LEU A 28 -38.07 -60.73 44.49
C LEU A 28 -37.66 -60.72 43.01
N LYS A 29 -38.07 -61.70 42.22
CA LYS A 29 -37.84 -61.73 40.76
C LYS A 29 -38.46 -60.51 40.08
N THR A 30 -39.71 -60.18 40.39
CA THR A 30 -40.39 -59.01 39.81
C THR A 30 -39.72 -57.69 40.22
N ARG A 31 -39.26 -57.57 41.48
CA ARG A 31 -38.49 -56.40 41.93
C ARG A 31 -37.16 -56.27 41.19
N LEU A 32 -36.43 -57.37 41.03
CA LEU A 32 -35.16 -57.38 40.30
C LEU A 32 -35.35 -56.99 38.82
N GLU A 33 -36.41 -57.48 38.18
CA GLU A 33 -36.73 -57.12 36.78
C GLU A 33 -37.12 -55.65 36.63
N THR A 34 -37.89 -55.11 37.57
CA THR A 34 -38.28 -53.69 37.58
C THR A 34 -37.09 -52.78 37.85
N GLU A 35 -36.19 -53.12 38.79
CA GLU A 35 -34.93 -52.39 39.00
C GLU A 35 -34.04 -52.41 37.76
N LYS A 36 -33.86 -53.56 37.11
CA LYS A 36 -33.10 -53.67 35.86
C LYS A 36 -33.71 -52.82 34.75
N ARG A 37 -35.04 -52.80 34.62
CA ARG A 37 -35.74 -51.91 33.68
C ARG A 37 -35.49 -50.43 34.01
N ASN A 38 -35.60 -50.05 35.27
CA ASN A 38 -35.41 -48.66 35.70
C ASN A 38 -33.97 -48.19 35.47
N GLN A 39 -32.97 -49.01 35.77
CA GLN A 39 -31.56 -48.72 35.46
C GLN A 39 -31.34 -48.55 33.96
N LYS A 40 -31.94 -49.41 33.13
CA LYS A 40 -31.86 -49.29 31.66
C LYS A 40 -32.51 -48.01 31.15
N ILE A 41 -33.67 -47.62 31.68
CA ILE A 41 -34.36 -46.37 31.34
C ILE A 41 -33.50 -45.16 31.71
N GLN A 42 -32.94 -45.13 32.93
CA GLN A 42 -32.06 -44.04 33.37
C GLN A 42 -30.82 -43.91 32.47
N HIS A 43 -30.22 -45.03 32.07
CA HIS A 43 -29.08 -45.03 31.17
C HIS A 43 -29.44 -44.44 29.79
N LEU A 44 -30.56 -44.89 29.21
CA LEU A 44 -31.04 -44.37 27.92
C LEU A 44 -31.42 -42.87 28.01
N GLN A 45 -32.02 -42.43 29.11
CA GLN A 45 -32.32 -41.02 29.34
C GLN A 45 -31.04 -40.17 29.42
N LYS A 46 -29.99 -40.67 30.07
CA LYS A 46 -28.69 -40.00 30.13
C LYS A 46 -28.07 -39.87 28.74
N GLN A 47 -28.03 -40.97 27.97
CA GLN A 47 -27.53 -40.97 26.59
C GLN A 47 -28.31 -40.00 25.70
N ARG A 48 -29.64 -39.93 25.86
CA ARG A 48 -30.47 -39.00 25.09
C ARG A 48 -30.14 -37.54 25.40
N ARG A 49 -29.96 -37.18 26.68
CA ARG A 49 -29.54 -35.82 27.06
C ARG A 49 -28.17 -35.46 26.52
N GLU A 50 -27.23 -36.40 26.56
CA GLU A 50 -25.89 -36.20 25.97
C GLU A 50 -25.97 -35.98 24.46
N ALA A 51 -26.78 -36.76 23.74
CA ALA A 51 -27.02 -36.59 22.31
C ALA A 51 -27.69 -35.24 21.98
N GLU A 52 -28.69 -34.82 22.76
CA GLU A 52 -29.37 -33.53 22.60
C GLU A 52 -28.40 -32.34 22.78
N LEU A 53 -27.51 -32.41 23.78
CA LEU A 53 -26.48 -31.40 23.99
C LEU A 53 -25.47 -31.33 22.84
N ILE A 54 -25.05 -32.49 22.32
CA ILE A 54 -24.15 -32.56 21.16
C ILE A 54 -24.83 -31.91 19.94
N GLN A 55 -26.08 -32.28 19.67
CA GLN A 55 -26.84 -31.73 18.54
C GLN A 55 -26.99 -30.21 18.65
N GLN A 56 -27.32 -29.70 19.84
CA GLN A 56 -27.40 -28.25 20.08
C GLN A 56 -26.05 -27.55 19.84
N GLY A 57 -24.95 -28.17 20.27
CA GLY A 57 -23.61 -27.64 20.02
C GLY A 57 -23.25 -27.58 18.53
N GLU A 58 -23.62 -28.62 17.78
CA GLU A 58 -23.41 -28.67 16.32
C GLU A 58 -24.26 -27.62 15.58
N GLU A 59 -25.53 -27.47 15.98
CA GLU A 59 -26.44 -26.46 15.44
C GLU A 59 -25.91 -25.05 15.67
N TYR A 60 -25.46 -24.75 16.89
CA TYR A 60 -24.87 -23.45 17.23
C TYR A 60 -23.60 -23.19 16.42
N LYS A 61 -22.73 -24.19 16.26
CA LYS A 61 -21.51 -24.07 15.45
C LYS A 61 -21.84 -23.78 13.98
N LYS A 62 -22.88 -24.40 13.44
CA LYS A 62 -23.35 -24.16 12.06
C LYS A 62 -23.84 -22.73 11.89
N GLN A 63 -24.70 -22.25 12.79
CA GLN A 63 -25.21 -20.87 12.77
C GLN A 63 -24.07 -19.84 12.85
N LEU A 64 -23.08 -20.10 13.72
CA LEU A 64 -21.92 -19.24 13.86
C LEU A 64 -21.10 -19.19 12.55
N LEU A 65 -20.90 -20.34 11.89
CA LEU A 65 -20.18 -20.42 10.64
C LEU A 65 -20.90 -19.64 9.52
N GLU A 66 -22.22 -19.79 9.40
CA GLU A 66 -23.04 -19.06 8.43
C GLU A 66 -22.98 -17.54 8.67
N ALA A 67 -23.04 -17.11 9.93
CA ALA A 67 -22.91 -15.69 10.28
C ALA A 67 -21.53 -15.12 9.91
N HIS A 68 -20.44 -15.87 10.14
CA HIS A 68 -19.11 -15.46 9.72
C HIS A 68 -18.97 -15.40 8.21
N GLN A 69 -19.49 -16.40 7.48
CA GLN A 69 -19.47 -16.40 6.02
C GLN A 69 -20.22 -15.20 5.43
N LEU A 70 -21.35 -14.83 6.02
CA LEU A 70 -22.10 -13.65 5.59
C LEU A 70 -21.29 -12.37 5.80
N LYS A 71 -20.64 -12.21 6.95
CA LYS A 71 -19.80 -11.03 7.22
C LYS A 71 -18.60 -10.94 6.27
N ILE A 72 -17.99 -12.08 5.95
CA ILE A 72 -16.88 -12.13 4.98
C ILE A 72 -17.38 -11.65 3.61
N LYS A 73 -18.49 -12.21 3.11
CA LYS A 73 -19.10 -11.78 1.84
C LYS A 73 -19.40 -10.29 1.80
N GLN A 74 -20.01 -9.76 2.87
CA GLN A 74 -20.30 -8.33 2.97
C GLN A 74 -19.03 -7.47 2.99
N GLY A 75 -17.97 -7.96 3.63
CA GLY A 75 -16.65 -7.34 3.62
C GLY A 75 -16.04 -7.32 2.22
N ASP A 76 -16.05 -8.45 1.52
CA ASP A 76 -15.54 -8.58 0.15
C ASP A 76 -16.28 -7.64 -0.81
N GLU A 77 -17.61 -7.61 -0.76
CA GLU A 77 -18.42 -6.69 -1.57
C GLU A 77 -18.12 -5.20 -1.26
N ALA A 78 -17.83 -4.87 0.01
CA ALA A 78 -17.46 -3.51 0.39
C ALA A 78 -16.07 -3.13 -0.16
N ILE A 79 -15.11 -4.05 -0.09
CA ILE A 79 -13.77 -3.87 -0.65
C ILE A 79 -13.85 -3.69 -2.16
N ASP A 80 -14.64 -4.50 -2.86
CA ASP A 80 -14.82 -4.39 -4.31
C ASP A 80 -15.41 -3.03 -4.70
N ARG A 81 -16.44 -2.55 -3.98
CA ARG A 81 -17.03 -1.23 -4.23
C ARG A 81 -16.02 -0.10 -4.02
N ILE A 82 -15.24 -0.15 -2.93
CA ILE A 82 -14.21 0.85 -2.64
C ILE A 82 -13.15 0.83 -3.74
N SER A 83 -12.71 -0.36 -4.16
CA SER A 83 -11.68 -0.55 -5.18
C SER A 83 -12.14 -0.03 -6.54
N HIS A 84 -13.39 -0.31 -6.93
CA HIS A 84 -13.98 0.21 -8.16
C HIS A 84 -14.04 1.74 -8.16
N ASN A 85 -14.58 2.35 -7.09
CA ASN A 85 -14.69 3.80 -6.98
C ASN A 85 -13.33 4.50 -6.98
N PHE A 86 -12.34 3.89 -6.31
CA PHE A 86 -10.98 4.40 -6.31
C PHE A 86 -10.38 4.35 -7.72
N LEU A 87 -10.48 3.22 -8.41
CA LEU A 87 -9.92 3.05 -9.76
C LEU A 87 -10.57 4.01 -10.76
N GLU A 88 -11.89 4.18 -10.70
CA GLU A 88 -12.60 5.13 -11.56
C GLU A 88 -12.15 6.58 -11.31
N SER A 89 -12.06 6.98 -10.03
CA SER A 89 -11.62 8.32 -9.65
C SER A 89 -10.17 8.57 -10.06
N TRP A 90 -9.30 7.57 -9.88
CA TRP A 90 -7.90 7.62 -10.27
C TRP A 90 -7.74 7.79 -11.77
N ASN A 91 -8.46 7.00 -12.57
CA ASN A 91 -8.40 7.08 -14.03
C ASN A 91 -8.87 8.46 -14.54
N LYS A 92 -9.95 9.00 -13.95
CA LYS A 92 -10.41 10.36 -14.27
C LYS A 92 -9.33 11.40 -13.96
N ALA A 93 -8.72 11.32 -12.78
CA ALA A 93 -7.65 12.24 -12.39
C ALA A 93 -6.45 12.17 -13.34
N GLN A 94 -6.03 10.96 -13.73
CA GLN A 94 -4.93 10.79 -14.69
C GLN A 94 -5.25 11.40 -16.06
N GLU A 95 -6.47 11.21 -16.57
CA GLU A 95 -6.88 11.80 -17.85
C GLU A 95 -6.91 13.32 -17.79
N HIS A 96 -7.43 13.91 -16.70
CA HIS A 96 -7.41 15.35 -16.49
C HIS A 96 -5.98 15.91 -16.46
N ILE A 97 -5.06 15.24 -15.77
CA ILE A 97 -3.65 15.64 -15.73
C ILE A 97 -3.03 15.59 -17.12
N LYS A 98 -3.33 14.54 -17.90
CA LYS A 98 -2.81 14.38 -19.26
C LYS A 98 -3.29 15.51 -20.18
N ILE A 99 -4.60 15.79 -20.18
CA ILE A 99 -5.19 16.87 -20.98
C ILE A 99 -4.57 18.22 -20.61
N GLU A 100 -4.44 18.49 -19.31
CA GLU A 100 -3.89 19.76 -18.84
C GLU A 100 -2.39 19.90 -19.20
N TYR A 101 -1.63 18.81 -19.12
CA TYR A 101 -0.24 18.79 -19.58
C TYR A 101 -0.13 19.12 -21.07
N GLU A 102 -0.92 18.46 -21.92
CA GLU A 102 -0.94 18.74 -23.36
C GLU A 102 -1.32 20.20 -23.65
N ARG A 103 -2.29 20.75 -22.92
CA ARG A 103 -2.70 22.16 -23.02
C ARG A 103 -1.56 23.11 -22.64
N LEU A 104 -0.83 22.83 -21.57
CA LEU A 104 0.30 23.66 -21.12
C LEU A 104 1.47 23.60 -22.10
N VAL A 105 1.72 22.44 -22.71
CA VAL A 105 2.75 22.26 -23.75
C VAL A 105 2.36 23.06 -25.00
N ASP A 106 1.14 22.91 -25.50
CA ASP A 106 0.64 23.69 -26.64
C ASP A 106 0.71 25.20 -26.40
N GLN A 107 0.29 25.66 -25.22
CA GLN A 107 0.42 27.07 -24.84
C GLN A 107 1.88 27.52 -24.83
N ARG A 108 2.79 26.74 -24.26
CA ARG A 108 4.23 27.05 -24.27
C ARG A 108 4.77 27.19 -25.69
N TYR A 109 4.41 26.29 -26.60
CA TYR A 109 4.79 26.38 -28.01
C TYR A 109 4.25 27.66 -28.66
N LYS A 110 2.94 27.95 -28.50
CA LYS A 110 2.33 29.19 -29.02
C LYS A 110 2.99 30.45 -28.48
N PHE A 111 3.30 30.50 -27.19
CA PHE A 111 4.00 31.63 -26.59
C PHE A 111 5.44 31.76 -27.10
N SER A 112 6.15 30.64 -27.23
CA SER A 112 7.52 30.60 -27.77
C SER A 112 7.56 31.10 -29.22
N ASP A 113 6.63 30.63 -30.05
CA ASP A 113 6.53 31.02 -31.46
C ASP A 113 6.18 32.50 -31.61
N ALA A 114 5.17 32.98 -30.87
CA ALA A 114 4.80 34.40 -30.87
C ALA A 114 5.94 35.31 -30.35
N LYS A 115 6.70 34.85 -29.34
CA LYS A 115 7.90 35.54 -28.84
C LYS A 115 8.97 35.61 -29.92
N ARG A 116 9.24 34.49 -30.59
CA ARG A 116 10.23 34.41 -31.69
C ARG A 116 9.85 35.31 -32.85
N GLU A 117 8.59 35.33 -33.26
CA GLU A 117 8.08 36.20 -34.32
C GLU A 117 8.28 37.68 -33.99
N LYS A 118 7.85 38.12 -32.80
CA LYS A 118 8.07 39.50 -32.34
C LYS A 118 9.55 39.84 -32.28
N LEU A 119 10.38 38.95 -31.77
CA LEU A 119 11.82 39.18 -31.69
C LEU A 119 12.44 39.33 -33.08
N LEU A 120 12.05 38.50 -34.06
CA LEU A 120 12.47 38.66 -35.46
C LEU A 120 12.03 40.01 -36.04
N GLU A 121 10.82 40.48 -35.74
CA GLU A 121 10.35 41.80 -36.18
C GLU A 121 11.21 42.94 -35.61
N VAL A 122 11.50 42.91 -34.31
CA VAL A 122 12.34 43.92 -33.65
C VAL A 122 13.79 43.85 -34.19
N MET A 123 14.33 42.65 -34.41
CA MET A 123 15.66 42.46 -35.02
C MET A 123 15.73 43.02 -36.44
N LYS A 124 14.66 42.87 -37.25
CA LYS A 124 14.61 43.46 -38.60
C LYS A 124 14.65 44.99 -38.56
N LYS A 125 14.02 45.62 -37.56
CA LYS A 125 13.98 47.09 -37.41
C LYS A 125 15.27 47.67 -36.83
N ASN A 126 15.83 47.02 -35.82
CA ASN A 126 16.93 47.57 -35.01
C ASN A 126 18.31 46.95 -35.33
N GLY A 127 18.35 45.91 -36.17
CA GLY A 127 19.57 45.18 -36.48
C GLY A 127 20.02 44.26 -35.35
N ARG A 128 21.34 44.16 -35.17
CA ARG A 128 21.97 43.25 -34.19
C ARG A 128 21.94 43.85 -32.79
N PHE A 129 21.64 43.04 -31.79
CA PHE A 129 21.63 43.51 -30.41
C PHE A 129 22.96 43.20 -29.69
N PRO A 130 23.55 44.16 -28.93
CA PRO A 130 24.80 43.94 -28.22
C PRO A 130 24.76 42.75 -27.24
N TRP A 131 23.62 42.50 -26.60
CA TRP A 131 23.44 41.39 -25.65
C TRP A 131 23.49 40.00 -26.30
N GLN A 132 23.48 39.90 -27.64
CA GLN A 132 23.63 38.64 -28.37
C GLN A 132 25.08 38.19 -28.52
N TYR A 133 26.04 39.04 -28.16
CA TYR A 133 27.45 38.82 -28.40
C TYR A 133 28.22 38.83 -27.09
N CYS A 134 29.27 38.02 -27.03
CA CYS A 134 30.19 38.06 -25.91
C CYS A 134 30.92 39.41 -25.89
N PRO A 135 30.86 40.19 -24.81
CA PRO A 135 31.55 41.49 -24.71
C PRO A 135 33.09 41.41 -24.74
N ILE A 136 33.66 40.19 -24.69
CA ILE A 136 35.11 39.97 -24.67
C ILE A 136 35.65 39.61 -26.06
N CYS A 137 35.03 38.62 -26.71
CA CYS A 137 35.45 38.17 -28.04
C CYS A 137 34.56 38.64 -29.18
N TYR A 138 33.45 39.32 -28.89
CA TYR A 138 32.47 39.84 -29.85
C TYR A 138 31.80 38.78 -30.75
N GLU A 139 31.90 37.51 -30.35
CA GLU A 139 31.28 36.40 -31.05
C GLU A 139 29.84 36.17 -30.57
N LYS A 140 28.96 35.78 -31.50
CA LYS A 140 27.55 35.55 -31.19
C LYS A 140 27.40 34.34 -30.27
N TYR A 141 26.59 34.47 -29.24
CA TYR A 141 26.25 33.35 -28.38
C TYR A 141 25.47 32.27 -29.15
N THR A 142 25.75 31.01 -28.84
CA THR A 142 25.05 29.86 -29.41
C THR A 142 25.09 28.69 -28.43
N GLU A 143 24.02 27.89 -28.42
CA GLU A 143 23.97 26.63 -27.66
C GLU A 143 24.56 25.45 -28.44
N ARG A 144 24.80 25.61 -29.75
CA ARG A 144 25.30 24.54 -30.64
C ARG A 144 26.73 24.08 -30.32
N ASP A 145 27.51 24.93 -29.70
CA ASP A 145 28.86 24.59 -29.24
C ASP A 145 29.06 25.03 -27.80
N ASP A 146 29.82 24.23 -27.06
CA ASP A 146 30.18 24.53 -25.67
C ASP A 146 31.06 25.79 -25.57
N VAL A 147 31.60 26.32 -26.68
CA VAL A 147 32.60 27.41 -26.71
C VAL A 147 31.95 28.79 -26.59
N ARG A 148 30.86 28.99 -27.33
CA ARG A 148 30.10 30.26 -27.42
C ARG A 148 28.82 30.23 -26.59
N THR A 149 28.67 29.24 -25.74
CA THR A 149 27.58 29.15 -24.78
C THR A 149 27.67 30.30 -23.75
N PRO A 150 26.63 31.13 -23.55
CA PRO A 150 26.65 32.24 -22.60
C PRO A 150 26.54 31.73 -21.16
N ARG A 151 27.50 32.15 -20.32
CA ARG A 151 27.60 31.82 -18.90
C ARG A 151 27.43 33.05 -18.04
N VAL A 152 26.67 32.89 -16.95
CA VAL A 152 26.49 33.93 -15.94
C VAL A 152 27.57 33.76 -14.89
N LEU A 153 28.39 34.79 -14.67
CA LEU A 153 29.36 34.86 -13.58
C LEU A 153 28.67 35.19 -12.26
N ALA A 154 29.30 34.92 -11.13
CA ALA A 154 28.75 35.20 -9.79
C ALA A 154 28.29 36.65 -9.56
N CYS A 155 28.85 37.60 -10.31
CA CYS A 155 28.46 39.02 -10.27
C CYS A 155 27.22 39.36 -11.13
N GLY A 156 26.74 38.43 -11.94
CA GLY A 156 25.62 38.60 -12.88
C GLY A 156 26.02 38.94 -14.32
N HIS A 157 27.29 39.29 -14.58
CA HIS A 157 27.76 39.54 -15.95
C HIS A 157 27.77 38.25 -16.78
N THR A 158 27.51 38.38 -18.08
CA THR A 158 27.47 37.25 -19.02
C THR A 158 28.64 37.30 -20.00
N ILE A 159 29.38 36.20 -20.14
CA ILE A 159 30.46 35.99 -21.12
C ILE A 159 30.35 34.57 -21.69
N CYS A 160 31.05 34.23 -22.79
CA CYS A 160 31.00 32.86 -23.30
C CYS A 160 31.88 31.92 -22.46
N GLU A 161 31.61 30.61 -22.50
CA GLU A 161 32.41 29.57 -21.84
C GLU A 161 33.91 29.72 -22.11
N ASP A 162 34.30 29.93 -23.37
CA ASP A 162 35.71 30.07 -23.75
C ASP A 162 36.37 31.31 -23.14
N CYS A 163 35.64 32.43 -23.03
CA CYS A 163 36.17 33.60 -22.33
C CYS A 163 36.24 33.36 -20.82
N ALA A 164 35.26 32.65 -20.24
CA ALA A 164 35.26 32.33 -18.82
C ALA A 164 36.41 31.38 -18.44
N SER A 165 36.68 30.37 -19.25
CA SER A 165 37.78 29.41 -19.02
C SER A 165 39.15 30.07 -19.03
N LYS A 166 39.31 31.18 -19.79
CA LYS A 166 40.53 32.00 -19.84
C LYS A 166 40.66 32.98 -18.68
N MET A 167 39.61 33.19 -17.89
CA MET A 167 39.57 34.15 -16.77
C MET A 167 39.64 33.45 -15.40
N VAL A 168 40.17 32.23 -15.37
CA VAL A 168 40.31 31.45 -14.16
C VAL A 168 41.49 31.95 -13.34
N VAL A 169 41.25 32.20 -12.05
CA VAL A 169 42.25 32.64 -11.09
C VAL A 169 42.29 31.70 -9.88
N SER A 170 43.46 31.57 -9.26
CA SER A 170 43.60 30.85 -7.99
C SER A 170 43.11 31.72 -6.84
N THR A 171 42.17 31.21 -6.03
CA THR A 171 41.55 31.95 -4.91
C THR A 171 42.03 31.50 -3.52
N GLY A 172 43.09 30.69 -3.45
CA GLY A 172 43.62 30.10 -2.23
C GLY A 172 44.48 28.87 -2.51
N THR A 173 44.79 28.07 -1.48
CA THR A 173 45.71 26.93 -1.59
C THR A 173 45.23 25.82 -2.52
N HIS A 174 43.91 25.67 -2.75
CA HIS A 174 43.36 24.61 -3.63
C HIS A 174 42.05 24.97 -4.35
N THR A 175 41.69 26.26 -4.45
CA THR A 175 40.45 26.71 -5.09
C THR A 175 40.76 27.54 -6.33
N LYS A 176 40.03 27.28 -7.42
CA LYS A 176 39.99 28.18 -8.57
C LYS A 176 38.61 28.81 -8.65
N GLY A 177 38.57 30.05 -9.13
CA GLY A 177 37.35 30.79 -9.43
C GLY A 177 37.50 31.54 -10.73
N VAL A 178 36.38 32.01 -11.30
CA VAL A 178 36.42 32.86 -12.50
C VAL A 178 36.35 34.31 -12.04
N GLN A 179 37.34 35.10 -12.44
CA GLN A 179 37.35 36.54 -12.20
C GLN A 179 36.56 37.25 -13.29
N CYS A 180 35.60 38.08 -12.89
CA CYS A 180 34.86 38.90 -13.82
C CYS A 180 35.76 39.99 -14.45
N PRO A 181 35.74 40.17 -15.78
CA PRO A 181 36.55 41.18 -16.45
C PRO A 181 35.99 42.61 -16.29
N PHE A 182 34.74 42.75 -15.82
CA PHE A 182 34.05 44.04 -15.69
C PHE A 182 34.21 44.66 -14.31
N ASP A 183 33.98 43.88 -13.25
CA ASP A 183 33.97 44.35 -11.86
C ASP A 183 34.99 43.63 -10.97
N ARG A 184 35.81 42.75 -11.55
CA ARG A 184 36.90 41.99 -10.89
C ARG A 184 36.45 41.10 -9.73
N LYS A 185 35.14 40.94 -9.51
CA LYS A 185 34.62 40.01 -8.51
C LYS A 185 34.93 38.58 -8.95
N VAL A 186 35.36 37.77 -7.99
CA VAL A 186 35.68 36.37 -8.24
C VAL A 186 34.54 35.50 -7.72
N GLY A 187 34.00 34.67 -8.61
CA GLY A 187 33.00 33.67 -8.25
C GLY A 187 33.63 32.44 -7.63
N ASN A 188 32.94 31.84 -6.65
CA ASN A 188 33.35 30.59 -6.01
C ASN A 188 32.78 29.35 -6.76
N GLU A 189 32.43 29.48 -8.04
CA GLU A 189 31.75 28.42 -8.79
C GLU A 189 32.66 27.19 -8.89
N PHE A 190 32.20 26.11 -8.26
CA PHE A 190 32.96 24.91 -7.93
C PHE A 190 33.70 24.29 -9.12
N LEU A 191 35.01 24.08 -8.95
CA LEU A 191 35.68 22.91 -9.51
C LEU A 191 35.41 21.73 -8.57
N GLN A 192 34.55 20.79 -8.98
CA GLN A 192 34.56 19.49 -8.31
C GLN A 192 35.91 18.83 -8.64
N LYS A 193 36.58 18.30 -7.60
CA LYS A 193 37.97 17.82 -7.63
C LYS A 193 38.33 16.81 -8.74
N ASN A 194 37.35 16.31 -9.50
CA ASN A 194 37.51 15.31 -10.56
C ASN A 194 36.72 15.62 -11.85
N GLN A 195 36.33 16.87 -12.12
CA GLN A 195 35.70 17.27 -13.39
C GLN A 195 36.46 18.44 -14.04
N GLU A 196 36.92 18.25 -15.27
CA GLU A 196 37.70 19.22 -16.06
C GLU A 196 36.87 20.41 -16.59
N LYS A 197 35.59 20.54 -16.20
CA LYS A 197 34.67 21.54 -16.74
C LYS A 197 34.03 22.38 -15.64
N TYR A 198 34.14 23.69 -15.76
CA TYR A 198 33.48 24.66 -14.88
C TYR A 198 31.95 24.53 -15.03
N LYS A 199 31.20 24.54 -13.93
CA LYS A 199 29.73 24.57 -13.95
C LYS A 199 29.22 25.99 -13.72
N LEU A 200 29.58 26.91 -14.61
CA LEU A 200 28.93 28.22 -14.63
C LEU A 200 27.47 28.07 -15.10
N PRO A 201 26.50 28.74 -14.45
CA PRO A 201 25.11 28.72 -14.91
C PRO A 201 24.98 29.21 -16.36
N LEU A 202 24.14 28.52 -17.13
CA LEU A 202 23.74 28.99 -18.47
C LEU A 202 22.90 30.25 -18.34
N ASN A 203 23.10 31.20 -19.26
CA ASN A 203 22.16 32.29 -19.44
C ASN A 203 21.06 31.88 -20.45
N TYR A 204 20.05 31.16 -19.98
CA TYR A 204 18.91 30.72 -20.80
C TYR A 204 18.13 31.90 -21.40
N VAL A 205 18.11 33.06 -20.75
CA VAL A 205 17.44 34.26 -21.29
C VAL A 205 18.15 34.73 -22.55
N VAL A 206 19.48 34.80 -22.53
CA VAL A 206 20.28 35.14 -23.72
C VAL A 206 20.14 34.07 -24.80
N LEU A 207 20.17 32.78 -24.45
CA LEU A 207 19.98 31.69 -25.41
C LEU A 207 18.61 31.74 -26.10
N ASP A 208 17.53 31.91 -25.33
CA ASP A 208 16.16 32.03 -25.83
C ASP A 208 15.96 33.22 -26.76
N MET A 209 16.76 34.28 -26.61
CA MET A 209 16.69 35.50 -27.42
C MET A 209 17.76 35.54 -28.54
N CYS A 210 18.71 34.61 -28.56
CA CYS A 210 19.72 34.46 -29.61
C CYS A 210 19.21 33.51 -30.69
N LEU A 211 18.32 34.01 -31.54
CA LEU A 211 17.70 33.24 -32.64
C LEU A 211 18.68 32.74 -33.71
#